data_AF-A0A813EYW9-F1
#
_entry.id   AF-A0A813EYW9-F1
#
_cell.length_a   1.000
_cell.length_b   1.000
_cell.length_c   1.000
_cell.angle_alpha   90.00
_cell.angle_beta   90.00
_cell.angle_gamma   90.00
#
_symmetry.space_group_name_H-M   'P 1'
#
loop_
_entity.id
_entity.type
_entity.pdbx_description
1 polymer ?
#
loop_
_entity_poly.entity_id
_entity_poly.type
_entity_poly.pdbx_seq_one_letter_code
_entity_poly.pdbx_strand_id
1 'polypeptide(L)'
;MSYIVPRDKKDDNKRDVQEEEEDDLVFDQVPVKVACPHCSVSIITYIEHESSWVTFTVCIALFMVLNWAALCIVPVVYPLVKDVVHHCPRCLRVLATRSRVVLPSVRDEVMSFRFGSCAMVLARKYVLALVAMMSLIGSIHWIRSGSTPATGIEAIVRSELSVLRWEDFLQDCGFKSYLGNPIHVTVAFNEKYKNQTLHWQGSVHRVEEGFNFLGLSQRGAIFVDMTPQQFPNKRDMSDIVLLYKEEKELGQKIATLKKGMGLDFTATMVEVGRRGSPH
;
A
#
# COMPACT_ATOMS: atom_id res chain seq x y z
N MET A 1 -27.63 88.61 -5.70
CA MET A 1 -26.70 89.51 -6.42
C MET A 1 -25.48 88.69 -6.79
N SER A 2 -25.38 88.29 -8.06
CA SER A 2 -24.24 87.56 -8.63
C SER A 2 -23.00 88.45 -8.68
N TYR A 3 -21.79 87.91 -8.48
CA TYR A 3 -20.58 88.32 -9.20
C TYR A 3 -19.54 87.18 -9.24
N ILE A 4 -18.68 87.28 -10.25
CA ILE A 4 -17.97 86.24 -10.99
C ILE A 4 -16.47 86.16 -10.61
N VAL A 5 -15.98 84.92 -10.55
CA VAL A 5 -14.64 84.28 -10.78
C VAL A 5 -13.45 85.17 -11.25
N PRO A 6 -12.19 84.82 -10.89
CA PRO A 6 -11.35 84.08 -11.85
C PRO A 6 -10.52 82.91 -11.28
N ARG A 7 -10.12 82.04 -12.21
CA ARG A 7 -9.31 80.83 -12.14
C ARG A 7 -7.83 81.20 -12.35
N ASP A 8 -6.90 80.65 -11.57
CA ASP A 8 -5.50 80.37 -11.98
C ASP A 8 -4.95 79.30 -11.00
N LYS A 9 -4.76 78.04 -11.43
CA LYS A 9 -3.61 77.43 -12.12
C LYS A 9 -2.44 77.12 -11.16
N LYS A 10 -2.48 75.86 -10.68
CA LYS A 10 -1.39 74.87 -10.55
C LYS A 10 -0.03 75.39 -10.07
N ASP A 11 0.38 74.95 -8.88
CA ASP A 11 1.77 74.53 -8.66
C ASP A 11 1.81 73.31 -7.73
N ASP A 12 2.49 72.30 -8.24
CA ASP A 12 2.63 70.95 -7.73
C ASP A 12 3.49 70.94 -6.45
N ASN A 13 2.97 70.43 -5.33
CA ASN A 13 3.84 69.82 -4.34
C ASN A 13 3.19 68.59 -3.70
N LYS A 14 3.42 67.49 -4.42
CA LYS A 14 3.28 66.10 -4.05
C LYS A 14 3.79 65.86 -2.62
N ARG A 15 2.87 65.67 -1.68
CA ARG A 15 3.09 64.85 -0.49
C ARG A 15 1.97 63.84 -0.48
N ASP A 16 2.23 62.74 -1.16
CA ASP A 16 1.49 61.50 -1.02
C ASP A 16 1.58 61.10 0.46
N VAL A 17 0.56 61.47 1.23
CA VAL A 17 0.26 60.81 2.50
C VAL A 17 -0.28 59.45 2.08
N GLN A 18 0.65 58.51 1.93
CA GLN A 18 0.33 57.11 1.79
C GLN A 18 -0.16 56.69 3.18
N GLU A 19 -1.47 56.76 3.37
CA GLU A 19 -2.16 56.00 4.40
C GLU A 19 -1.86 54.53 4.08
N GLU A 20 -0.82 53.99 4.70
CA GLU A 20 -0.54 52.56 4.69
C GLU A 20 -1.73 51.89 5.39
N GLU A 21 -2.60 51.27 4.60
CA GLU A 21 -3.55 50.27 5.07
C GLU A 21 -2.77 49.29 5.97
N GLU A 22 -3.16 49.15 7.24
CA GLU A 22 -2.64 48.10 8.13
C GLU A 22 -3.11 46.75 7.57
N ASP A 23 -2.43 46.27 6.53
CA ASP A 23 -2.52 44.89 6.07
C ASP A 23 -2.04 44.01 7.22
N ASP A 24 -2.95 43.27 7.84
CA ASP A 24 -2.63 42.23 8.83
C ASP A 24 -1.48 41.37 8.30
N LEU A 25 -0.30 41.48 8.90
CA LEU A 25 0.89 40.76 8.46
C LEU A 25 0.68 39.24 8.61
N VAL A 26 0.33 38.57 7.52
CA VAL A 26 0.10 37.12 7.52
C VAL A 26 1.41 36.36 7.29
N PHE A 27 1.91 35.72 8.34
CA PHE A 27 3.00 34.74 8.25
C PHE A 27 2.44 33.39 7.74
N ASP A 28 2.70 33.09 6.47
CA ASP A 28 2.27 31.85 5.81
C ASP A 28 3.46 31.09 5.20
N GLN A 29 3.38 30.59 3.96
CA GLN A 29 4.44 29.78 3.35
C GLN A 29 5.54 30.63 2.67
N VAL A 30 5.41 31.95 2.69
CA VAL A 30 6.26 32.88 1.93
C VAL A 30 7.02 33.84 2.84
N PRO A 31 8.24 34.24 2.49
CA PRO A 31 8.98 35.27 3.22
C PRO A 31 8.20 36.58 3.25
N VAL A 32 8.12 37.20 4.43
CA VAL A 32 7.40 38.46 4.64
C VAL A 32 8.38 39.55 5.04
N LYS A 33 8.17 40.76 4.51
CA LYS A 33 8.88 41.97 4.95
C LYS A 33 8.25 42.47 6.24
N VAL A 34 9.02 42.51 7.32
CA VAL A 34 8.53 42.96 8.63
C VAL A 34 9.64 43.63 9.42
N ALA A 35 9.28 44.59 10.27
CA ALA A 35 10.19 45.13 11.26
C ALA A 35 10.35 44.14 12.42
N CYS A 36 11.57 43.66 12.65
CA CYS A 36 11.83 42.68 13.71
C CYS A 36 11.59 43.32 15.10
N PRO A 37 10.77 42.74 15.99
CA PRO A 37 10.52 43.28 17.33
C PRO A 37 11.74 43.22 18.25
N HIS A 38 12.75 42.40 17.91
CA HIS A 38 13.94 42.20 18.74
C HIS A 38 15.12 43.07 18.34
N CYS A 39 15.30 43.36 17.04
CA CYS A 39 16.40 44.18 16.56
C CYS A 39 15.96 45.48 15.88
N SER A 40 14.66 45.75 15.84
CA SER A 40 14.00 46.94 15.27
C SER A 40 14.38 47.28 13.82
N VAL A 41 14.94 46.32 13.09
CA VAL A 41 15.36 46.48 11.70
C VAL A 41 14.32 45.87 10.77
N SER A 42 14.00 46.58 9.69
CA SER A 42 13.19 46.07 8.59
C SER A 42 13.96 44.97 7.86
N ILE A 43 13.43 43.74 7.91
CA ILE A 43 14.04 42.54 7.33
C ILE A 43 13.04 41.77 6.48
N ILE A 44 13.56 40.92 5.60
CA ILE A 44 12.79 39.84 4.97
C ILE A 44 13.06 38.58 5.80
N THR A 45 12.01 37.88 6.24
CA THR A 45 12.17 36.67 7.06
C THR A 45 12.81 35.54 6.26
N TYR A 46 13.67 34.76 6.92
CA TYR A 46 14.15 33.48 6.39
C TYR A 46 13.27 32.36 6.92
N ILE A 47 12.97 31.37 6.07
CA ILE A 47 12.06 30.26 6.38
C ILE A 47 12.85 28.97 6.62
N GLU A 48 12.59 28.33 7.75
CA GLU A 48 13.09 27.01 8.09
C GLU A 48 11.93 26.02 8.29
N HIS A 49 12.14 24.76 7.90
CA HIS A 49 11.15 23.70 8.01
C HIS A 49 11.50 22.75 9.15
N GLU A 50 10.79 22.89 10.26
CA GLU A 50 11.02 22.08 11.46
C GLU A 50 9.98 20.95 11.59
N SER A 51 10.38 19.86 12.24
CA SER A 51 9.48 18.71 12.49
C SER A 51 8.82 18.87 13.84
N SER A 52 7.48 18.78 13.88
CA SER A 52 6.72 18.82 15.13
C SER A 52 6.19 17.44 15.51
N TRP A 53 5.60 17.31 16.70
CA TRP A 53 4.92 16.06 17.14
C TRP A 53 3.90 15.60 16.08
N VAL A 54 3.22 16.55 15.43
CA VAL A 54 2.20 16.27 14.41
C VAL A 54 2.81 15.55 13.22
N THR A 55 3.97 16.00 12.74
CA THR A 55 4.73 15.35 11.67
C THR A 55 4.99 13.87 11.98
N PHE A 56 5.45 13.56 13.20
CA PHE A 56 5.70 12.18 13.61
C PHE A 56 4.42 11.35 13.73
N THR A 57 3.34 11.94 14.27
CA THR A 57 2.06 11.25 14.42
C THR A 57 1.47 10.86 13.06
N VAL A 58 1.56 11.75 12.07
CA VAL A 58 1.10 11.45 10.69
C VAL A 58 1.94 10.33 10.08
N CYS A 59 3.27 10.33 10.26
CA CYS A 59 4.12 9.26 9.75
C CYS A 59 3.80 7.89 10.37
N ILE A 60 3.57 7.85 11.69
CA ILE A 60 3.18 6.63 12.40
C ILE A 60 1.81 6.15 11.93
N ALA A 61 0.84 7.06 11.77
CA ALA A 61 -0.48 6.73 11.25
C ALA A 61 -0.42 6.14 9.83
N LEU A 62 0.37 6.74 8.94
CA LEU A 62 0.61 6.21 7.59
C LEU A 62 1.24 4.83 7.62
N PHE A 63 2.21 4.60 8.51
CA PHE A 63 2.83 3.28 8.69
C PHE A 63 1.81 2.23 9.15
N MET A 64 0.91 2.57 10.08
CA MET A 64 -0.13 1.65 10.55
C MET A 64 -1.18 1.32 9.48
N VAL A 65 -1.53 2.29 8.61
CA VAL A 65 -2.57 2.09 7.58
C VAL A 65 -1.99 1.39 6.33
N LEU A 66 -0.78 1.75 5.93
CA LEU A 66 -0.18 1.33 4.66
C LEU A 66 0.88 0.22 4.82
N ASN A 67 1.24 -0.14 6.06
CA ASN A 67 2.29 -1.10 6.38
C ASN A 67 3.55 -0.84 5.56
N TRP A 68 4.01 -1.83 4.78
CA TRP A 68 5.23 -1.73 3.99
C TRP A 68 5.13 -0.73 2.83
N ALA A 69 3.93 -0.43 2.33
CA ALA A 69 3.75 0.62 1.32
C ALA A 69 4.07 2.02 1.89
N ALA A 70 4.07 2.18 3.22
CA ALA A 70 4.47 3.43 3.87
C ALA A 70 5.96 3.78 3.61
N LEU A 71 6.84 2.80 3.36
CA LEU A 71 8.26 3.07 3.09
C LEU A 71 8.46 3.95 1.84
N CYS A 72 7.59 3.82 0.84
CA CYS A 72 7.63 4.63 -0.37
C CYS A 72 6.91 5.97 -0.22
N ILE A 73 5.89 6.03 0.65
CA ILE A 73 4.97 7.17 0.76
C ILE A 73 5.44 8.17 1.82
N VAL A 74 6.02 7.70 2.93
CA VAL A 74 6.51 8.56 4.03
C VAL A 74 7.55 9.59 3.56
N PRO A 75 8.54 9.27 2.69
CA PRO A 75 9.49 10.27 2.19
C PRO A 75 8.84 11.42 1.42
N VAL A 76 7.69 11.17 0.77
CA VAL A 76 6.94 12.18 0.03
C VAL A 76 6.06 13.02 0.95
N VAL A 77 5.40 12.39 1.93
CA VAL A 77 4.47 13.09 2.84
C VAL A 77 5.21 13.84 3.94
N TYR A 78 6.33 13.32 4.45
CA TYR A 78 7.12 13.90 5.53
C TYR A 78 7.48 15.39 5.33
N PRO A 79 8.02 15.84 4.17
CA PRO A 79 8.31 17.26 3.95
C PRO A 79 7.05 18.14 3.84
N LEU A 80 5.89 17.56 3.48
CA LEU A 80 4.64 18.31 3.35
C LEU A 80 4.04 18.68 4.71
N VAL A 81 4.27 17.86 5.73
CA VAL A 81 3.71 18.02 7.09
C VAL A 81 4.66 18.71 8.08
N LYS A 82 5.79 19.25 7.62
CA LYS A 82 6.69 20.06 8.45
C LYS A 82 6.11 21.44 8.70
N ASP A 83 6.44 22.00 9.86
CA ASP A 83 6.02 23.33 10.26
C ASP A 83 6.97 24.38 9.67
N VAL A 84 6.42 25.56 9.37
CA VAL A 84 7.16 26.69 8.80
C VAL A 84 7.54 27.65 9.91
N VAL A 85 8.83 27.87 10.09
CA VAL A 85 9.36 28.78 11.11
C VAL A 85 10.03 29.96 10.43
N HIS A 86 9.58 31.17 10.75
CA HIS A 86 10.17 32.41 10.26
C HIS A 86 11.19 32.92 11.25
N HIS A 87 12.43 33.09 10.79
CA HIS A 87 13.52 33.67 11.58
C HIS A 87 13.91 35.04 11.05
N CYS A 88 14.41 35.88 11.95
CA CYS A 88 15.10 37.12 11.58
C CYS A 88 16.52 36.80 11.08
N PRO A 89 16.96 37.26 9.89
CA PRO A 89 18.31 36.98 9.39
C PRO A 89 19.42 37.70 10.18
N ARG A 90 19.08 38.74 10.96
CA ARG A 90 20.05 39.53 11.74
C ARG A 90 20.28 38.98 13.14
N CYS A 91 19.21 38.58 13.84
CA CYS A 91 19.30 38.11 15.23
C CYS A 91 18.97 36.62 15.39
N LEU A 92 18.59 35.93 14.31
CA LEU A 92 18.23 34.50 14.23
C LEU A 92 17.07 34.07 15.15
N ARG A 93 16.42 35.02 15.82
CA ARG A 93 15.28 34.75 16.68
C ARG A 93 14.04 34.47 15.84
N VAL A 94 13.22 33.53 16.33
CA VAL A 94 11.94 33.14 15.75
C VAL A 94 10.96 34.30 15.86
N LEU A 95 10.31 34.63 14.75
CA LEU A 95 9.30 35.69 14.64
C LEU A 95 7.89 35.11 14.62
N ALA A 96 7.71 34.03 13.88
CA ALA A 96 6.43 33.33 13.79
C ALA A 96 6.67 31.86 13.48
N THR A 97 5.84 30.99 14.06
CA THR A 97 5.78 29.57 13.73
C THR A 97 4.39 29.28 13.21
N ARG A 98 4.29 28.75 11.98
CA ARG A 98 3.03 28.39 11.34
C ARG A 98 3.03 26.88 11.09
N SER A 99 2.21 26.16 11.85
CA SER A 99 1.98 24.75 11.60
C SER A 99 1.07 24.55 10.39
N ARG A 100 1.47 23.67 9.46
CA ARG A 100 0.68 23.34 8.26
C ARG A 100 -0.53 22.46 8.57
N VAL A 101 -0.43 21.70 9.66
CA VAL A 101 -1.49 20.86 10.19
C VAL A 101 -1.85 21.37 11.57
N VAL A 102 -2.98 22.08 11.66
CA VAL A 102 -3.51 22.51 12.94
C VAL A 102 -4.46 21.43 13.43
N LEU A 103 -4.05 20.72 14.48
CA LEU A 103 -4.91 19.76 15.16
C LEU A 103 -5.82 20.53 16.13
N PRO A 104 -7.14 20.23 16.13
CA PRO A 104 -8.06 20.84 17.06
C PRO A 104 -7.80 20.36 18.49
N SER A 105 -8.10 21.20 19.48
CA SER A 105 -8.01 20.79 20.87
C SER A 105 -9.09 19.75 21.15
N VAL A 106 -8.74 18.68 21.88
CA VAL A 106 -9.66 17.58 22.20
C VAL A 106 -10.89 18.03 23.00
N ARG A 107 -10.81 19.23 23.60
CA ARG A 107 -11.86 19.84 24.43
C ARG A 107 -12.88 20.66 23.64
N ASP A 108 -12.60 20.97 22.38
CA ASP A 108 -13.48 21.82 21.58
C ASP A 108 -14.70 21.00 21.11
N GLU A 109 -15.89 21.60 21.18
CA GLU A 109 -17.13 20.98 20.68
C GLU A 109 -17.12 20.86 19.15
N VAL A 110 -16.45 21.82 18.50
CA VAL A 110 -16.26 21.92 17.06
C VAL A 110 -14.76 21.83 16.76
N MET A 111 -14.40 20.89 15.91
CA MET A 111 -13.04 20.56 15.55
C MET A 111 -12.79 20.98 14.10
N SER A 112 -11.92 21.97 13.89
CA SER A 112 -11.51 22.42 12.57
C SER A 112 -10.14 21.85 12.20
N PHE A 113 -10.10 21.04 11.15
CA PHE A 113 -8.85 20.56 10.55
C PHE A 113 -8.49 21.46 9.38
N ARG A 114 -7.34 22.13 9.45
CA ARG A 114 -6.82 22.94 8.34
C ARG A 114 -5.69 22.20 7.63
N PHE A 115 -5.83 22.01 6.32
CA PHE A 115 -4.83 21.45 5.42
C PHE A 115 -4.54 22.48 4.33
N GLY A 116 -3.52 23.31 4.54
CA GLY A 116 -3.25 24.46 3.66
C GLY A 116 -4.43 25.43 3.62
N SER A 117 -5.01 25.64 2.43
CA SER A 117 -6.16 26.51 2.21
C SER A 117 -7.52 25.84 2.46
N CYS A 118 -7.58 24.52 2.62
CA CYS A 118 -8.82 23.79 2.89
C CYS A 118 -9.04 23.66 4.40
N ALA A 119 -10.24 24.02 4.87
CA ALA A 119 -10.65 23.87 6.26
C ALA A 119 -11.87 22.95 6.33
N MET A 120 -11.73 21.85 7.09
CA MET A 120 -12.81 20.90 7.33
C MET A 120 -13.28 21.05 8.78
N VAL A 121 -14.53 21.43 8.97
CA VAL A 121 -15.13 21.65 10.29
C VAL A 121 -16.06 20.50 10.62
N LEU A 122 -15.78 19.75 11.68
CA LEU A 122 -16.61 18.65 12.16
C LEU A 122 -16.95 18.81 13.64
N ALA A 123 -18.11 18.28 14.06
CA ALA A 123 -18.39 18.15 15.48
C ALA A 123 -17.56 17.03 16.11
N ARG A 124 -17.17 17.21 17.37
CA ARG A 124 -16.33 16.26 18.14
C ARG A 124 -16.79 14.81 18.04
N LYS A 125 -18.09 14.55 18.12
CA LYS A 125 -18.66 13.19 18.06
C LYS A 125 -18.31 12.45 16.75
N TYR A 126 -18.30 13.15 15.62
CA TYR A 126 -17.99 12.55 14.32
C TYR A 126 -16.49 12.31 14.16
N VAL A 127 -15.66 13.22 14.68
CA VAL A 127 -14.21 13.05 14.70
C VAL A 127 -13.81 11.82 15.51
N LEU A 128 -14.34 11.68 16.74
CA LEU A 128 -14.07 10.53 17.58
C LEU A 128 -14.54 9.22 16.94
N ALA A 129 -15.71 9.22 16.30
CA ALA A 129 -16.21 8.05 15.57
C ALA A 129 -15.30 7.67 14.38
N LEU A 130 -14.83 8.65 13.60
CA LEU A 130 -13.95 8.39 12.46
C LEU A 130 -12.58 7.87 12.92
N VAL A 131 -11.99 8.47 13.97
CA VAL A 131 -10.72 7.98 14.55
C VAL A 131 -10.89 6.57 15.10
N ALA A 132 -11.99 6.27 15.81
CA ALA A 132 -12.27 4.94 16.31
C ALA A 132 -12.43 3.93 15.16
N MET A 133 -13.14 4.29 14.09
CA MET A 133 -13.31 3.45 12.91
C MET A 133 -11.98 3.19 12.20
N MET A 134 -11.15 4.21 11.98
CA MET A 134 -9.83 4.07 11.37
C MET A 134 -8.88 3.24 12.23
N SER A 135 -8.95 3.39 13.56
CA SER A 135 -8.18 2.57 14.51
C SER A 135 -8.64 1.10 14.51
N LEU A 136 -9.96 0.85 14.43
CA LEU A 136 -10.50 -0.50 14.30
C LEU A 136 -10.03 -1.16 12.99
N ILE A 137 -10.14 -0.46 11.86
CA ILE A 137 -9.67 -0.95 10.56
C ILE A 137 -8.16 -1.20 10.61
N GLY A 138 -7.39 -0.24 11.13
CA GLY A 138 -5.94 -0.36 11.29
C GLY A 138 -5.53 -1.55 12.16
N SER A 139 -6.22 -1.78 13.29
CA SER A 139 -5.95 -2.92 14.17
C SER A 139 -6.31 -4.25 13.53
N ILE A 140 -7.41 -4.34 12.76
CA ILE A 140 -7.73 -5.53 11.96
C ILE A 140 -6.62 -5.78 10.93
N HIS A 141 -6.16 -4.75 10.23
CA HIS A 141 -5.05 -4.87 9.28
C HIS A 141 -3.74 -5.27 9.94
N TRP A 142 -3.43 -4.73 11.12
CA TRP A 142 -2.23 -5.08 11.89
C TRP A 142 -2.28 -6.54 12.36
N ILE A 143 -3.41 -6.98 12.91
CA ILE A 143 -3.61 -8.37 13.33
C ILE A 143 -3.53 -9.31 12.12
N ARG A 144 -4.13 -8.94 10.99
CA ARG A 144 -4.07 -9.72 9.75
C ARG A 144 -2.70 -9.70 9.06
N SER A 145 -1.89 -8.66 9.27
CA SER A 145 -0.54 -8.54 8.71
C SER A 145 0.53 -9.21 9.57
N GLY A 146 0.38 -9.18 10.91
CA GLY A 146 1.23 -9.93 11.84
C GLY A 146 0.89 -11.42 11.88
N SER A 147 -0.26 -11.79 11.32
CA SER A 147 -0.68 -13.16 11.06
C SER A 147 -1.10 -13.24 9.59
N THR A 148 -0.16 -13.14 8.65
CA THR A 148 -0.38 -13.86 7.39
C THR A 148 -0.73 -15.28 7.82
N PRO A 149 -1.98 -15.76 7.64
CA PRO A 149 -2.22 -17.16 7.79
C PRO A 149 -1.34 -17.75 6.72
N ALA A 150 -0.29 -18.45 7.16
CA ALA A 150 0.36 -19.45 6.38
C ALA A 150 -0.78 -20.20 5.71
N THR A 151 -1.06 -19.89 4.42
CA THR A 151 -2.14 -20.54 3.67
C THR A 151 -1.98 -22.03 3.99
N GLY A 152 -3.05 -22.75 4.35
CA GLY A 152 -2.95 -24.09 4.97
C GLY A 152 -2.05 -25.11 4.26
N ILE A 153 -1.60 -24.77 3.06
CA ILE A 153 -0.54 -25.36 2.24
C ILE A 153 0.88 -25.28 2.86
N GLU A 154 1.26 -24.26 3.66
CA GLU A 154 2.58 -24.21 4.32
C GLU A 154 2.73 -25.22 5.46
N ALA A 155 1.60 -25.72 6.00
CA ALA A 155 1.58 -26.76 7.04
C ALA A 155 1.54 -28.18 6.45
N ILE A 156 1.55 -28.33 5.11
CA ILE A 156 1.50 -29.64 4.47
C ILE A 156 2.90 -30.26 4.55
N VAL A 157 3.07 -31.08 5.57
CA VAL A 157 4.26 -31.93 5.74
C VAL A 157 4.18 -33.06 4.72
N ARG A 158 5.27 -33.32 4.01
CA ARG A 158 5.37 -34.46 3.09
C ARG A 158 5.17 -35.77 3.88
N SER A 159 4.15 -36.54 3.52
CA SER A 159 3.93 -37.89 4.04
C SER A 159 4.92 -38.90 3.43
N GLU A 160 4.87 -40.15 3.91
CA GLU A 160 5.51 -41.29 3.26
C GLU A 160 5.13 -41.39 1.78
N LEU A 161 6.08 -41.85 0.95
CA LEU A 161 5.89 -41.94 -0.48
C LEU A 161 4.86 -43.02 -0.81
N SER A 162 3.76 -42.60 -1.43
CA SER A 162 2.73 -43.51 -1.89
C SER A 162 3.10 -44.18 -3.22
N VAL A 163 2.64 -45.42 -3.39
CA VAL A 163 2.94 -46.28 -4.56
C VAL A 163 1.98 -46.00 -5.74
N LEU A 164 0.99 -45.13 -5.54
CA LEU A 164 -0.07 -44.85 -6.51
C LEU A 164 0.48 -44.13 -7.74
N ARG A 165 0.07 -44.61 -8.92
CA ARG A 165 0.51 -44.05 -10.20
C ARG A 165 -0.48 -43.03 -10.72
N TRP A 166 -0.04 -42.29 -11.73
CA TRP A 166 -0.89 -41.32 -12.42
C TRP A 166 -2.10 -41.99 -13.08
N GLU A 167 -1.94 -43.21 -13.61
CA GLU A 167 -3.04 -43.96 -14.22
C GLU A 167 -4.13 -44.33 -13.20
N ASP A 168 -3.73 -44.71 -11.98
CA ASP A 168 -4.66 -45.01 -10.88
C ASP A 168 -5.46 -43.77 -10.50
N PHE A 169 -4.77 -42.63 -10.42
CA PHE A 169 -5.40 -41.33 -10.16
C PHE A 169 -6.39 -40.94 -11.27
N LEU A 170 -6.04 -41.15 -12.54
CA LEU A 170 -6.93 -40.85 -13.66
C LEU A 170 -8.20 -41.71 -13.64
N GLN A 171 -8.11 -42.97 -13.19
CA GLN A 171 -9.27 -43.83 -13.05
C GLN A 171 -10.19 -43.36 -11.91
N ASP A 172 -9.63 -43.00 -10.76
CA ASP A 172 -10.39 -42.61 -9.58
C ASP A 172 -10.93 -41.17 -9.67
N CYS A 173 -10.08 -40.22 -10.07
CA CYS A 173 -10.27 -38.78 -9.94
C CYS A 173 -10.18 -38.01 -11.26
N GLY A 174 -9.92 -38.68 -12.38
CA GLY A 174 -9.74 -38.02 -13.66
C GLY A 174 -11.00 -37.33 -14.19
N PHE A 175 -10.84 -36.50 -15.22
CA PHE A 175 -11.92 -35.71 -15.84
C PHE A 175 -13.13 -36.55 -16.27
N LYS A 176 -12.91 -37.74 -16.84
CA LYS A 176 -13.99 -38.66 -17.23
C LYS A 176 -14.79 -39.13 -16.01
N SER A 177 -14.11 -39.48 -14.92
CA SER A 177 -14.73 -39.89 -13.66
C SER A 177 -15.48 -38.73 -12.99
N TYR A 178 -14.93 -37.51 -13.07
CA TYR A 178 -15.58 -36.29 -12.58
C TYR A 178 -16.87 -35.95 -13.32
N LEU A 179 -16.89 -36.11 -14.65
CA LEU A 179 -18.12 -35.93 -15.45
C LEU A 179 -19.19 -36.98 -15.13
N GLY A 180 -18.78 -38.19 -14.74
CA GLY A 180 -19.70 -39.25 -14.33
C GLY A 180 -20.29 -39.02 -12.94
N ASN A 181 -19.44 -38.93 -11.91
CA ASN A 181 -19.87 -38.74 -10.53
C ASN A 181 -18.86 -37.88 -9.72
N PRO A 182 -19.14 -36.58 -9.55
CA PRO A 182 -18.23 -35.68 -8.84
C PRO A 182 -18.14 -35.94 -7.33
N ILE A 183 -19.17 -36.54 -6.74
CA ILE A 183 -19.17 -36.90 -5.31
C ILE A 183 -18.21 -38.06 -5.08
N HIS A 184 -18.26 -39.08 -5.92
CA HIS A 184 -17.32 -40.21 -5.87
C HIS A 184 -15.87 -39.75 -5.99
N VAL A 185 -15.57 -38.86 -6.94
CA VAL A 185 -14.22 -38.28 -7.10
C VAL A 185 -13.76 -37.57 -5.83
N THR A 186 -14.64 -36.78 -5.21
CA THR A 186 -14.30 -36.05 -3.99
C THR A 186 -13.99 -37.00 -2.82
N VAL A 187 -14.75 -38.09 -2.69
CA VAL A 187 -14.52 -39.12 -1.66
C VAL A 187 -13.22 -39.88 -1.94
N ALA A 188 -13.04 -40.39 -3.16
CA ALA A 188 -11.84 -41.12 -3.56
C ALA A 188 -10.56 -40.27 -3.39
N PHE A 189 -10.61 -38.98 -3.74
CA PHE A 189 -9.52 -38.05 -3.52
C PHE A 189 -9.18 -37.89 -2.03
N ASN A 190 -10.18 -37.60 -1.20
CA ASN A 190 -9.98 -37.39 0.23
C ASN A 190 -9.44 -38.62 0.95
N GLU A 191 -9.83 -39.83 0.53
CA GLU A 191 -9.42 -41.08 1.16
C GLU A 191 -8.04 -41.58 0.69
N LYS A 192 -7.75 -41.48 -0.61
CA LYS A 192 -6.55 -42.12 -1.19
C LYS A 192 -5.40 -41.14 -1.49
N TYR A 193 -5.70 -39.89 -1.82
CA TYR A 193 -4.71 -38.99 -2.42
C TYR A 193 -4.43 -37.73 -1.58
N LYS A 194 -5.42 -37.21 -0.84
CA LYS A 194 -5.25 -35.97 -0.07
C LYS A 194 -4.13 -36.07 0.95
N ASN A 195 -3.23 -35.09 0.94
CA ASN A 195 -2.04 -35.00 1.78
C ASN A 195 -1.06 -36.18 1.62
N GLN A 196 -1.19 -36.98 0.55
CA GLN A 196 -0.23 -38.02 0.22
C GLN A 196 0.85 -37.47 -0.70
N THR A 197 2.10 -37.83 -0.43
CA THR A 197 3.24 -37.53 -1.29
C THR A 197 3.33 -38.58 -2.39
N LEU A 198 3.34 -38.12 -3.63
CA LEU A 198 3.39 -38.91 -4.85
C LEU A 198 4.66 -38.56 -5.63
N HIS A 199 5.18 -39.54 -6.35
CA HIS A 199 6.30 -39.36 -7.27
C HIS A 199 5.84 -39.72 -8.67
N TRP A 200 5.77 -38.72 -9.53
CA TRP A 200 5.22 -38.81 -10.87
C TRP A 200 6.12 -38.11 -11.88
N GLN A 201 6.01 -38.53 -13.13
CA GLN A 201 6.79 -38.01 -14.25
C GLN A 201 5.85 -37.41 -15.29
N GLY A 202 6.20 -36.21 -15.75
CA GLY A 202 5.43 -35.47 -16.74
C GLY A 202 6.32 -34.61 -17.62
N SER A 203 5.72 -33.69 -18.35
CA SER A 203 6.43 -32.72 -19.18
C SER A 203 5.95 -31.31 -18.87
N VAL A 204 6.85 -30.33 -18.93
CA VAL A 204 6.54 -28.94 -18.55
C VAL A 204 5.64 -28.30 -19.61
N HIS A 205 4.46 -27.86 -19.21
CA HIS A 205 3.55 -27.10 -20.06
C HIS A 205 3.88 -25.60 -20.04
N ARG A 206 3.92 -25.02 -18.83
CA ARG A 206 4.22 -23.61 -18.54
C ARG A 206 4.80 -23.49 -17.13
N VAL A 207 5.68 -22.51 -16.93
CA VAL A 207 6.19 -22.12 -15.62
C VAL A 207 5.74 -20.68 -15.34
N GLU A 208 5.17 -20.46 -14.17
CA GLU A 208 4.88 -19.15 -13.59
C GLU A 208 5.78 -18.95 -12.39
N GLU A 209 6.64 -17.94 -12.47
CA GLU A 209 7.56 -17.61 -11.40
C GLU A 209 6.82 -17.02 -10.20
N GLY A 210 7.28 -17.37 -9.01
CA GLY A 210 6.82 -16.75 -7.78
C GLY A 210 7.25 -15.29 -7.73
N PHE A 211 6.56 -14.50 -6.91
CA PHE A 211 6.92 -13.11 -6.69
C PHE A 211 7.21 -12.89 -5.22
N ASN A 212 8.44 -12.53 -4.91
CA ASN A 212 8.88 -12.21 -3.55
C ASN A 212 9.41 -10.79 -3.51
N PHE A 213 8.53 -9.83 -3.21
CA PHE A 213 8.92 -8.43 -3.08
C PHE A 213 8.31 -7.82 -1.85
N LEU A 214 9.14 -7.10 -1.10
CA LEU A 214 8.75 -6.37 0.09
C LEU A 214 7.76 -7.18 0.96
N GLY A 215 8.12 -8.41 1.37
CA GLY A 215 7.36 -9.21 2.33
C GLY A 215 6.06 -9.80 1.79
N LEU A 216 5.69 -9.45 0.55
CA LEU A 216 4.64 -10.10 -0.21
C LEU A 216 5.26 -11.29 -0.95
N SER A 217 4.93 -12.49 -0.49
CA SER A 217 5.37 -13.75 -1.11
C SER A 217 4.18 -14.39 -1.82
N GLN A 218 4.22 -14.39 -3.15
CA GLN A 218 3.35 -15.19 -3.99
C GLN A 218 4.12 -16.45 -4.43
N ARG A 219 3.46 -17.60 -4.37
CA ARG A 219 4.02 -18.88 -4.82
C ARG A 219 4.14 -18.91 -6.32
N GLY A 220 5.17 -19.59 -6.82
CA GLY A 220 5.25 -19.96 -8.22
C GLY A 220 4.41 -21.21 -8.51
N ALA A 221 4.08 -21.40 -9.78
CA ALA A 221 3.28 -22.51 -10.25
C ALA A 221 3.92 -23.14 -11.50
N ILE A 222 4.01 -24.47 -11.54
CA ILE A 222 4.46 -25.22 -12.72
C ILE A 222 3.29 -26.04 -13.22
N PHE A 223 2.89 -25.79 -14.46
CA PHE A 223 1.85 -26.52 -15.16
C PHE A 223 2.50 -27.71 -15.87
N VAL A 224 2.00 -28.92 -15.61
CA VAL A 224 2.59 -30.17 -16.09
C VAL A 224 1.58 -30.96 -16.93
N ASP A 225 2.03 -31.42 -18.08
CA ASP A 225 1.33 -32.35 -18.96
C ASP A 225 1.80 -33.77 -18.64
N MET A 226 0.86 -34.64 -18.29
CA MET A 226 1.12 -36.02 -17.88
C MET A 226 0.91 -36.99 -19.05
N THR A 227 1.46 -38.20 -18.93
CA THR A 227 1.21 -39.30 -19.88
C THR A 227 0.58 -40.46 -19.13
N PRO A 228 -0.64 -40.93 -19.49
CA PRO A 228 -1.54 -40.39 -20.53
C PRO A 228 -2.16 -39.04 -20.15
N GLN A 229 -2.45 -38.21 -21.15
CA GLN A 229 -3.06 -36.89 -20.96
C GLN A 229 -4.54 -36.99 -20.60
N GLN A 230 -5.02 -36.13 -19.71
CA GLN A 230 -6.44 -36.04 -19.36
C GLN A 230 -7.25 -35.37 -20.48
N PHE A 231 -6.64 -34.40 -21.17
CA PHE A 231 -7.28 -33.58 -22.20
C PHE A 231 -6.62 -33.72 -23.58
N PRO A 232 -6.72 -34.88 -24.25
CA PRO A 232 -6.02 -35.14 -25.52
C PRO A 232 -6.40 -34.16 -26.64
N ASN A 233 -7.62 -33.59 -26.58
CA ASN A 233 -8.12 -32.67 -27.61
C ASN A 233 -7.93 -31.19 -27.28
N LYS A 234 -7.45 -30.83 -26.07
CA LYS A 234 -7.26 -29.43 -25.67
C LYS A 234 -5.82 -29.18 -25.24
N ARG A 235 -5.02 -28.70 -26.19
CA ARG A 235 -3.58 -28.44 -26.02
C ARG A 235 -3.22 -27.25 -25.12
N ASP A 236 -4.21 -26.52 -24.62
CA ASP A 236 -4.02 -25.34 -23.75
C ASP A 236 -4.29 -25.65 -22.27
N MET A 237 -4.78 -26.87 -21.97
CA MET A 237 -5.06 -27.29 -20.60
C MET A 237 -3.99 -28.27 -20.14
N SER A 238 -3.37 -27.98 -19.00
CA SER A 238 -2.45 -28.90 -18.32
C SER A 238 -3.20 -29.86 -17.41
N ASP A 239 -2.55 -30.95 -17.03
CA ASP A 239 -3.16 -31.97 -16.17
C ASP A 239 -2.97 -31.63 -14.68
N ILE A 240 -1.78 -31.16 -14.28
CA ILE A 240 -1.41 -30.89 -12.88
C ILE A 240 -0.80 -29.49 -12.73
N VAL A 241 -1.06 -28.84 -11.60
CA VAL A 241 -0.37 -27.61 -11.17
C VAL A 241 0.45 -27.86 -9.90
N LEU A 242 1.77 -27.74 -10.03
CA LEU A 242 2.70 -27.83 -8.92
C LEU A 242 2.95 -26.43 -8.35
N LEU A 243 2.46 -26.19 -7.14
CA LEU A 243 2.75 -24.96 -6.40
C LEU A 243 4.05 -25.10 -5.64
N TYR A 244 4.95 -24.12 -5.78
CA TYR A 244 6.21 -24.11 -5.06
C TYR A 244 6.46 -22.77 -4.36
N LYS A 245 7.13 -22.85 -3.22
CA LYS A 245 7.71 -21.68 -2.57
C LYS A 245 9.10 -21.49 -3.16
N GLU A 246 9.43 -20.25 -3.51
CA GLU A 246 10.71 -19.93 -4.13
C GLU A 246 11.83 -20.04 -3.08
N GLU A 247 12.49 -21.19 -3.05
CA GLU A 247 13.74 -21.43 -2.32
C GLU A 247 14.92 -21.29 -3.28
N LYS A 248 16.08 -20.83 -2.79
CA LYS A 248 17.24 -20.51 -3.64
C LYS A 248 17.67 -21.67 -4.55
N GLU A 249 17.70 -22.90 -4.02
CA GLU A 249 18.12 -24.08 -4.78
C GLU A 249 17.06 -24.54 -5.78
N LEU A 250 15.79 -24.50 -5.39
CA LEU A 250 14.68 -24.91 -6.24
C LEU A 250 14.46 -23.90 -7.38
N GLY A 251 14.58 -22.60 -7.10
CA GLY A 251 14.48 -21.53 -8.09
C GLY A 251 15.51 -21.66 -9.21
N GLN A 252 16.76 -22.02 -8.89
CA GLN A 252 17.79 -22.27 -9.91
C GLN A 252 17.45 -23.45 -10.81
N LYS A 253 16.90 -24.55 -10.27
CA LYS A 253 16.45 -25.69 -11.06
C LYS A 253 15.27 -25.30 -11.96
N ILE A 254 14.30 -24.57 -11.42
CA ILE A 254 13.11 -24.14 -12.16
C ILE A 254 13.47 -23.17 -13.30
N ALA A 255 14.43 -22.27 -13.09
CA ALA A 255 14.90 -21.33 -14.12
C ALA A 255 15.47 -22.04 -15.38
N THR A 256 15.90 -23.30 -15.24
CA THR A 256 16.39 -24.11 -16.37
C THR A 256 15.29 -24.87 -17.12
N LEU A 257 14.09 -24.97 -16.55
CA LEU A 257 12.98 -25.69 -17.15
C LEU A 257 12.44 -24.93 -18.37
N LYS A 258 12.20 -25.67 -19.45
CA LYS A 258 11.60 -25.15 -20.69
C LYS A 258 10.36 -25.97 -21.03
N LYS A 259 9.43 -25.35 -21.75
CA LYS A 259 8.24 -26.04 -22.28
C LYS A 259 8.65 -27.31 -23.05
N GLY A 260 7.99 -28.42 -22.75
CA GLY A 260 8.23 -29.74 -23.34
C GLY A 260 9.36 -30.54 -22.70
N MET A 261 10.08 -30.00 -21.72
CA MET A 261 11.10 -30.75 -20.98
C MET A 261 10.43 -31.78 -20.07
N GLY A 262 10.97 -33.00 -20.02
CA GLY A 262 10.56 -34.01 -19.05
C GLY A 262 10.89 -33.57 -17.62
N LEU A 263 9.92 -33.68 -16.72
CA LEU A 263 10.03 -33.32 -15.31
C LEU A 263 9.66 -34.51 -14.47
N ASP A 264 10.60 -34.91 -13.61
CA ASP A 264 10.35 -35.85 -12.52
C ASP A 264 10.18 -35.05 -11.23
N PHE A 265 9.07 -35.26 -10.53
CA PHE A 265 8.74 -34.49 -9.34
C PHE A 265 8.15 -35.36 -8.23
N THR A 266 8.46 -34.96 -7.00
CA THR A 266 7.83 -35.48 -5.79
C THR A 266 7.03 -34.36 -5.15
N ALA A 267 5.70 -34.52 -5.11
CA ALA A 267 4.79 -33.50 -4.64
C ALA A 267 3.69 -34.10 -3.77
N THR A 268 3.09 -33.27 -2.90
CA THR A 268 1.98 -33.69 -2.04
C THR A 268 0.67 -33.15 -2.60
N MET A 269 -0.32 -34.02 -2.77
CA MET A 269 -1.61 -33.62 -3.33
C MET A 269 -2.44 -32.85 -2.31
N VAL A 270 -2.94 -31.68 -2.72
CA VAL A 270 -3.68 -30.77 -1.82
C VAL A 270 -5.15 -30.72 -2.18
N GLU A 271 -5.43 -30.52 -3.47
CA GLU A 271 -6.78 -30.37 -3.99
C GLU A 271 -6.92 -31.15 -5.31
N VAL A 272 -8.16 -31.41 -5.70
CA VAL A 272 -8.51 -31.99 -7.00
C VAL A 272 -9.15 -30.91 -7.87
N GLY A 273 -8.66 -30.78 -9.10
CA GLY A 273 -9.23 -29.89 -10.12
C GLY A 273 -10.72 -30.13 -10.35
N ARG A 274 -11.48 -29.05 -10.55
CA ARG A 274 -12.94 -29.09 -10.78
C ARG A 274 -13.25 -28.58 -12.18
N ARG A 275 -14.22 -29.22 -12.85
CA ARG A 275 -14.76 -28.79 -14.16
C ARG A 275 -13.69 -28.62 -15.25
N GLY A 276 -12.63 -29.41 -15.20
CA GLY A 276 -11.55 -29.37 -16.19
C GLY A 276 -10.43 -28.36 -15.89
N SER A 277 -10.39 -27.80 -14.67
CA SER A 277 -9.15 -27.19 -14.19
C SER A 277 -8.09 -28.27 -13.93
N PRO A 278 -6.80 -27.95 -14.05
CA PRO A 278 -5.74 -28.85 -13.62
C PRO A 278 -5.89 -29.22 -12.13
N HIS A 279 -5.35 -30.39 -11.79
CA HIS A 279 -5.31 -30.92 -10.43
C HIS A 279 -4.23 -30.27 -9.58
#